data_AF-A0A608R9T2-F1
#
_entry.id   AF-A0A608R9T2-F1
#
_cell.length_a   1.000
_cell.length_b   1.000
_cell.length_c   1.000
_cell.angle_alpha   90.00
_cell.angle_beta   90.00
_cell.angle_gamma   90.00
#
_symmetry.space_group_name_H-M   'P 1'
#
loop_
_entity.id
_entity.type
_entity.pdbx_description
1 polymer ?
#
loop_
_entity_poly.entity_id
_entity_poly.type
_entity_poly.pdbx_seq_one_letter_code
_entity_poly.pdbx_strand_id
1 'polypeptide(L)'
;SEKINKVLSRIKLQNTTDDGKTIWCSKDSMDESGINFNEAIINYETLCEGLKNDFVIGRDFFIAICPNGYGGFHPEKKEGRSVAVAKEIDKLGDIVLGRPRDRDFFLSDTRYEDAPRKPVFVCSDAHDFNQIGSKYTWVKAKPSFQGLRQTLFEPAERVQQSDDFIDLSYVKPYFSQINLSGNIFEGNNLSFKEQTIPLNRNMVSIIGGRGTGKSIFLDAMKKVLMPDSFLTSERNVVAKGVSVFLDKGYGEESSILFNSENSSPYSYLHVSQGDIVNFAKNPESLSSEIKRMLGIREKQYDSANMSLLLDNLSKYRTFVDYWTQSDN
;
A
#
# COMPACT_ATOMS: atom_id res chain seq x y z
N SER A 1 -24.24 7.35 -13.21
CA SER A 1 -25.28 6.29 -13.16
C SER A 1 -25.86 6.04 -14.54
N GLU A 2 -26.25 7.07 -15.30
CA GLU A 2 -26.95 6.92 -16.59
C GLU A 2 -26.19 6.07 -17.63
N LYS A 3 -24.87 6.29 -17.81
CA LYS A 3 -24.05 5.45 -18.70
C LYS A 3 -24.08 3.97 -18.29
N ILE A 4 -23.98 3.67 -16.99
CA ILE A 4 -23.97 2.29 -16.48
C ILE A 4 -25.31 1.62 -16.79
N ASN A 5 -26.42 2.28 -16.44
CA ASN A 5 -27.75 1.74 -16.69
C ASN A 5 -28.00 1.51 -18.20
N LYS A 6 -27.52 2.42 -19.06
CA LYS A 6 -27.62 2.28 -20.52
C LYS A 6 -26.82 1.10 -21.08
N VAL A 7 -25.67 0.79 -20.48
CA VAL A 7 -24.87 -0.37 -20.90
C VAL A 7 -25.55 -1.65 -20.41
N LEU A 8 -25.94 -1.69 -19.14
CA LEU A 8 -26.61 -2.85 -18.55
C LEU A 8 -27.91 -3.18 -19.29
N SER A 9 -28.69 -2.17 -19.70
CA SER A 9 -29.95 -2.39 -20.44
C SER A 9 -29.80 -3.07 -21.80
N ARG A 10 -28.58 -3.20 -22.32
CA ARG A 10 -28.26 -3.90 -23.58
C ARG A 10 -27.79 -5.33 -23.35
N ILE A 11 -27.72 -5.79 -22.11
CA ILE A 11 -27.31 -7.15 -21.78
C ILE A 11 -28.56 -8.03 -21.76
N LYS A 12 -28.47 -9.20 -22.40
CA LYS A 12 -29.58 -10.16 -22.49
C LYS A 12 -29.64 -11.00 -21.21
N LEU A 13 -30.86 -11.23 -20.72
CA LEU A 13 -31.14 -12.28 -19.76
C LEU A 13 -31.19 -13.64 -20.45
N GLN A 14 -31.00 -14.69 -19.67
CA GLN A 14 -31.22 -16.07 -20.11
C GLN A 14 -32.72 -16.41 -20.16
N ASN A 15 -33.54 -15.71 -19.37
CA ASN A 15 -34.99 -15.85 -19.45
C ASN A 15 -35.52 -15.41 -20.83
N THR A 16 -36.56 -16.11 -21.27
CA THR A 16 -37.36 -15.72 -22.43
C THR A 16 -38.82 -15.70 -22.04
N THR A 17 -39.62 -14.93 -22.76
CA THR A 17 -41.09 -15.02 -22.68
C THR A 17 -41.57 -16.36 -23.25
N ASP A 18 -42.84 -16.70 -23.02
CA ASP A 18 -43.45 -17.95 -23.52
C ASP A 18 -43.44 -18.04 -25.06
N ASP A 19 -43.46 -16.90 -25.76
CA ASP A 19 -43.33 -16.80 -27.21
C ASP A 19 -41.85 -16.74 -27.69
N GLY A 20 -40.90 -16.96 -26.78
CA GLY A 20 -39.47 -17.08 -27.09
C GLY A 20 -38.74 -15.75 -27.32
N LYS A 21 -39.31 -14.60 -26.91
CA LYS A 21 -38.64 -13.29 -27.05
C LYS A 21 -37.56 -13.13 -26.00
N THR A 22 -36.49 -12.44 -26.40
CA THR A 22 -35.39 -12.06 -25.53
C THR A 22 -35.83 -11.00 -24.52
N ILE A 23 -35.45 -11.20 -23.26
CA ILE A 23 -35.62 -10.22 -22.19
C ILE A 23 -34.26 -9.58 -21.90
N TRP A 24 -34.24 -8.28 -21.64
CA TRP A 24 -33.03 -7.51 -21.41
C TRP A 24 -32.91 -7.09 -19.95
N CYS A 25 -31.69 -6.80 -19.49
CA CYS A 25 -31.39 -6.25 -18.16
C CYS A 25 -31.82 -4.77 -18.04
N SER A 26 -33.06 -4.47 -18.41
CA SER A 26 -33.71 -3.17 -18.28
C SER A 26 -35.04 -3.33 -17.58
N LYS A 27 -35.40 -2.36 -16.74
CA LYS A 27 -36.67 -2.41 -15.99
C LYS A 27 -37.85 -2.53 -16.95
N ASP A 28 -37.88 -1.72 -18.01
CA ASP A 28 -38.97 -1.73 -18.99
C ASP A 28 -39.12 -3.10 -19.65
N SER A 29 -38.02 -3.74 -20.07
CA SER A 29 -38.08 -5.08 -20.68
C SER A 29 -38.53 -6.16 -19.70
N MET A 30 -38.16 -6.05 -18.43
CA MET A 30 -38.59 -6.99 -17.39
C MET A 30 -40.08 -6.82 -17.06
N ASP A 31 -40.53 -5.58 -16.87
CA ASP A 31 -41.93 -5.23 -16.60
C ASP A 31 -42.85 -5.69 -17.75
N GLU A 32 -42.44 -5.51 -19.01
CA GLU A 32 -43.17 -6.00 -20.19
C GLU A 32 -43.23 -7.52 -20.28
N SER A 33 -42.20 -8.22 -19.78
CA SER A 33 -42.11 -9.68 -19.81
C SER A 33 -42.81 -10.37 -18.63
N GLY A 34 -43.19 -9.62 -17.59
CA GLY A 34 -43.79 -10.14 -16.36
C GLY A 34 -42.82 -10.88 -15.42
N ILE A 35 -41.51 -10.82 -15.67
CA ILE A 35 -40.49 -11.45 -14.81
C ILE A 35 -40.09 -10.51 -13.67
N ASN A 36 -40.05 -11.04 -12.45
CA ASN A 36 -39.58 -10.31 -11.28
C ASN A 36 -38.04 -10.30 -11.17
N PHE A 37 -37.49 -9.33 -10.42
CA PHE A 37 -36.04 -9.22 -10.22
C PHE A 37 -35.39 -10.47 -9.60
N ASN A 38 -36.10 -11.20 -8.75
CA ASN A 38 -35.62 -12.43 -8.11
C ASN A 38 -35.68 -13.67 -9.02
N GLU A 39 -36.31 -13.56 -10.19
CA GLU A 39 -36.45 -14.63 -11.19
C GLU A 39 -35.53 -14.43 -12.40
N ALA A 40 -34.87 -13.27 -12.49
CA ALA A 40 -33.95 -12.94 -13.55
C ALA A 40 -32.66 -13.77 -13.46
N ILE A 41 -32.31 -14.41 -14.56
CA ILE A 41 -31.14 -15.27 -14.71
C ILE A 41 -30.25 -14.68 -15.79
N ILE A 42 -28.97 -14.57 -15.48
CA ILE A 42 -27.93 -14.18 -16.42
C ILE A 42 -26.74 -15.12 -16.26
N ASN A 43 -26.20 -15.62 -17.38
CA ASN A 43 -24.98 -16.40 -17.33
C ASN A 43 -23.74 -15.50 -17.35
N TYR A 44 -22.64 -16.03 -16.84
CA TYR A 44 -21.40 -15.30 -16.64
C TYR A 44 -20.81 -14.78 -17.97
N GLU A 45 -20.84 -15.61 -19.02
CA GLU A 45 -20.28 -15.28 -20.33
C GLU A 45 -21.02 -14.07 -20.95
N THR A 46 -22.34 -14.10 -20.99
CA THR A 46 -23.18 -13.02 -21.55
C THR A 46 -23.00 -11.72 -20.77
N LEU A 47 -22.93 -11.81 -19.44
CA LEU A 47 -22.65 -10.65 -18.59
C LEU A 47 -21.28 -10.04 -18.92
N CYS A 48 -20.24 -10.88 -18.98
CA CYS A 48 -18.89 -10.43 -19.26
C CYS A 48 -18.74 -9.83 -20.65
N GLU A 49 -19.31 -10.46 -21.67
CA GLU A 49 -19.31 -9.95 -23.04
C GLU A 49 -20.06 -8.62 -23.12
N GLY A 50 -21.25 -8.54 -22.51
CA GLY A 50 -22.05 -7.34 -22.45
C GLY A 50 -21.32 -6.15 -21.80
N LEU A 51 -20.65 -6.40 -20.66
CA LEU A 51 -19.84 -5.38 -19.99
C LEU A 51 -18.62 -4.97 -20.82
N LYS A 52 -17.91 -5.93 -21.43
CA LYS A 52 -16.70 -5.67 -22.22
C LYS A 52 -16.93 -4.86 -23.50
N ASN A 53 -18.18 -4.78 -23.99
CA ASN A 53 -18.53 -3.96 -25.14
C ASN A 53 -18.37 -2.45 -24.88
N ASP A 54 -18.62 -1.99 -23.65
CA ASP A 54 -18.62 -0.57 -23.30
C ASP A 54 -17.65 -0.22 -22.14
N PHE A 55 -17.11 -1.23 -21.44
CA PHE A 55 -16.23 -1.09 -20.28
C PHE A 55 -14.98 -1.98 -20.36
N VAL A 56 -13.90 -1.54 -19.71
CA VAL A 56 -12.65 -2.28 -19.61
C VAL A 56 -12.50 -2.91 -18.23
N ILE A 57 -12.40 -4.24 -18.17
CA ILE A 57 -12.15 -4.98 -16.91
C ILE A 57 -10.87 -4.49 -16.25
N GLY A 58 -10.88 -4.36 -14.92
CA GLY A 58 -9.73 -3.85 -14.15
C GLY A 58 -9.55 -2.33 -14.21
N ARG A 59 -10.27 -1.62 -15.10
CA ARG A 59 -10.23 -0.15 -15.22
C ARG A 59 -11.56 0.50 -14.88
N ASP A 60 -12.65 -0.06 -15.38
CA ASP A 60 -14.00 0.48 -15.26
C ASP A 60 -14.88 -0.37 -14.34
N PHE A 61 -14.61 -1.68 -14.22
CA PHE A 61 -15.30 -2.59 -13.32
C PHE A 61 -14.40 -3.75 -12.85
N PHE A 62 -14.85 -4.42 -11.79
CA PHE A 62 -14.30 -5.69 -11.30
C PHE A 62 -15.39 -6.74 -11.24
N ILE A 63 -15.00 -8.00 -11.31
CA ILE A 63 -15.87 -9.14 -11.05
C ILE A 63 -15.66 -9.58 -9.60
N ALA A 64 -16.72 -9.54 -8.81
CA ALA A 64 -16.71 -10.00 -7.43
C ALA A 64 -17.26 -11.43 -7.35
N ILE A 65 -16.53 -12.33 -6.68
CA ILE A 65 -17.03 -13.67 -6.36
C ILE A 65 -17.44 -13.76 -4.90
N CYS A 66 -18.53 -14.47 -4.65
CA CYS A 66 -19.12 -14.65 -3.34
C CYS A 66 -19.04 -16.13 -2.94
N PRO A 67 -17.94 -16.58 -2.30
CA PRO A 67 -17.78 -17.99 -1.89
C PRO A 67 -18.79 -18.41 -0.82
N ASN A 68 -19.45 -17.48 -0.15
CA ASN A 68 -20.44 -17.74 0.88
C ASN A 68 -21.84 -17.30 0.40
N GLY A 69 -22.89 -18.06 0.75
CA GLY A 69 -24.28 -17.76 0.39
C GLY A 69 -25.05 -19.02 -0.02
N TYR A 70 -26.31 -18.86 -0.44
CA TYR A 70 -27.06 -19.94 -1.08
C TYR A 70 -26.39 -20.29 -2.42
N GLY A 71 -25.83 -21.50 -2.52
CA GLY A 71 -25.00 -21.92 -3.66
C GLY A 71 -23.50 -21.59 -3.53
N GLY A 72 -23.05 -21.08 -2.37
CA GLY A 72 -21.65 -20.76 -2.12
C GLY A 72 -20.74 -21.99 -2.10
N PHE A 73 -19.58 -21.86 -2.75
CA PHE A 73 -18.56 -22.90 -2.76
C PHE A 73 -17.65 -22.72 -1.54
N HIS A 74 -17.68 -23.67 -0.62
CA HIS A 74 -16.78 -23.65 0.52
C HIS A 74 -15.43 -24.26 0.13
N PRO A 75 -14.30 -23.56 0.29
CA PRO A 75 -12.97 -24.12 0.08
C PRO A 75 -12.56 -24.99 1.29
N GLU A 76 -13.38 -25.97 1.68
CA GLU A 76 -12.94 -26.99 2.62
C GLU A 76 -12.18 -28.10 1.86
N LYS A 77 -10.89 -28.23 2.20
CA LYS A 77 -9.86 -29.05 1.53
C LYS A 77 -10.14 -30.57 1.43
N LYS A 78 -11.33 -31.07 1.82
CA LYS A 78 -11.59 -32.51 1.99
C LYS A 78 -12.53 -33.14 0.96
N GLU A 79 -13.14 -32.38 0.04
CA GLU A 79 -14.05 -32.94 -0.97
C GLU A 79 -13.72 -32.51 -2.41
N GLY A 80 -13.54 -33.48 -3.32
CA GLY A 80 -12.94 -33.22 -4.64
C GLY A 80 -13.80 -32.39 -5.61
N ARG A 81 -15.13 -32.56 -5.62
CA ARG A 81 -16.01 -31.85 -6.58
C ARG A 81 -16.27 -30.40 -6.19
N SER A 82 -16.48 -30.11 -4.90
CA SER A 82 -16.69 -28.76 -4.39
C SER A 82 -15.44 -27.90 -4.57
N VAL A 83 -14.25 -28.47 -4.34
CA VAL A 83 -12.97 -27.80 -4.55
C VAL A 83 -12.71 -27.51 -6.04
N ALA A 84 -13.09 -28.42 -6.96
CA ALA A 84 -12.93 -28.18 -8.39
C ALA A 84 -13.81 -27.00 -8.87
N VAL A 85 -15.08 -26.97 -8.47
CA VAL A 85 -16.00 -25.85 -8.78
C VAL A 85 -15.51 -24.55 -8.15
N ALA A 86 -15.02 -24.61 -6.91
CA ALA A 86 -14.44 -23.46 -6.23
C ALA A 86 -13.27 -22.84 -6.99
N LYS A 87 -12.38 -23.68 -7.55
CA LYS A 87 -11.26 -23.21 -8.37
C LYS A 87 -11.73 -22.58 -9.68
N GLU A 88 -12.76 -23.13 -10.32
CA GLU A 88 -13.30 -22.52 -11.54
C GLU A 88 -13.91 -21.16 -11.25
N ILE A 89 -14.73 -21.02 -10.20
CA ILE A 89 -15.32 -19.72 -9.84
C ILE A 89 -14.23 -18.74 -9.38
N ASP A 90 -13.23 -19.20 -8.64
CA ASP A 90 -12.07 -18.38 -8.30
C ASP A 90 -11.48 -17.74 -9.55
N LYS A 91 -11.17 -18.51 -10.61
CA LYS A 91 -10.59 -17.97 -11.85
C LYS A 91 -11.42 -16.86 -12.51
N LEU A 92 -12.73 -16.78 -12.25
CA LEU A 92 -13.62 -15.78 -12.84
C LEU A 92 -13.57 -14.41 -12.13
N GLY A 93 -13.20 -14.38 -10.85
CA GLY A 93 -13.28 -13.18 -10.01
C GLY A 93 -11.98 -12.37 -9.93
N ASP A 94 -12.09 -11.05 -9.88
CA ASP A 94 -10.99 -10.14 -9.54
C ASP A 94 -10.89 -9.94 -8.01
N ILE A 95 -12.03 -9.84 -7.34
CA ILE A 95 -12.16 -9.60 -5.90
C ILE A 95 -13.07 -10.63 -5.24
N VAL A 96 -12.94 -10.81 -3.93
CA VAL A 96 -13.76 -11.75 -3.16
C VAL A 96 -14.59 -11.01 -2.14
N LEU A 97 -15.91 -11.24 -2.13
CA LEU A 97 -16.79 -10.84 -1.04
C LEU A 97 -16.99 -12.04 -0.12
N GLY A 98 -16.18 -12.12 0.92
CA GLY A 98 -15.99 -13.32 1.73
C GLY A 98 -16.10 -13.09 3.24
N ARG A 99 -15.59 -14.06 3.99
CA ARG A 99 -15.46 -14.03 5.45
C ARG A 99 -13.98 -13.95 5.83
N PRO A 100 -13.65 -13.56 7.08
CA PRO A 100 -12.26 -13.51 7.52
C PRO A 100 -11.47 -14.80 7.31
N ARG A 101 -12.11 -15.96 7.55
CA ARG A 101 -11.51 -17.28 7.35
C ARG A 101 -11.10 -17.59 5.90
N ASP A 102 -11.70 -16.91 4.91
CA ASP A 102 -11.45 -17.18 3.50
C ASP A 102 -10.18 -16.46 3.01
N ARG A 103 -9.70 -15.48 3.79
CA ARG A 103 -8.59 -14.60 3.41
C ARG A 103 -7.33 -15.37 3.07
N ASP A 104 -6.90 -16.28 3.94
CA ASP A 104 -5.65 -17.02 3.75
C ASP A 104 -5.71 -17.95 2.53
N PHE A 105 -6.88 -18.52 2.25
CA PHE A 105 -7.10 -19.29 1.03
C PHE A 105 -6.90 -18.41 -0.20
N PHE A 106 -7.60 -17.28 -0.30
CA PHE A 106 -7.54 -16.38 -1.46
C PHE A 106 -6.26 -15.53 -1.57
N LEU A 107 -5.40 -15.54 -0.56
CA LEU A 107 -4.03 -15.01 -0.65
C LEU A 107 -2.97 -16.06 -0.98
N SER A 108 -3.31 -17.35 -0.89
CA SER A 108 -2.40 -18.43 -1.25
C SER A 108 -2.24 -18.52 -2.77
N ASP A 109 -1.01 -18.52 -3.25
CA ASP A 109 -0.66 -18.73 -4.66
C ASP A 109 -0.70 -20.22 -5.08
N THR A 110 -0.94 -21.14 -4.14
CA THR A 110 -0.96 -22.59 -4.41
C THR A 110 -2.35 -23.12 -4.78
N ARG A 111 -3.34 -22.25 -5.06
CA ARG A 111 -4.71 -22.69 -5.39
C ARG A 111 -4.77 -23.36 -6.77
N TYR A 112 -4.03 -22.84 -7.73
CA TYR A 112 -3.81 -23.35 -9.08
C TYR A 112 -2.55 -22.70 -9.65
N GLU A 113 -2.06 -23.19 -10.79
CA GLU A 113 -0.91 -22.61 -11.49
C GLU A 113 -1.13 -21.12 -11.75
N ASP A 114 -0.16 -20.29 -11.36
CA ASP A 114 -0.21 -18.81 -11.45
C ASP A 114 -1.43 -18.16 -10.77
N ALA A 115 -1.95 -18.75 -9.68
CA ALA A 115 -3.09 -18.21 -8.97
C ALA A 115 -2.80 -16.79 -8.42
N PRO A 116 -3.51 -15.75 -8.89
CA PRO A 116 -3.32 -14.41 -8.35
C PRO A 116 -3.82 -14.36 -6.91
N ARG A 117 -3.08 -13.64 -6.06
CA ARG A 117 -3.56 -13.28 -4.73
C ARG A 117 -4.74 -12.32 -4.88
N LYS A 118 -5.84 -12.56 -4.16
CA LYS A 118 -7.06 -11.77 -4.29
C LYS A 118 -7.40 -11.05 -3.00
N PRO A 119 -7.84 -9.79 -3.08
CA PRO A 119 -8.34 -9.09 -1.92
C PRO A 119 -9.67 -9.71 -1.49
N VAL A 120 -9.78 -10.00 -0.19
CA VAL A 120 -11.02 -10.50 0.41
C VAL A 120 -11.64 -9.39 1.23
N PHE A 121 -12.83 -8.96 0.85
CA PHE A 121 -13.61 -7.97 1.56
C PHE A 121 -14.72 -8.65 2.34
N VAL A 122 -14.84 -8.26 3.60
CA VAL A 122 -15.98 -8.55 4.46
C VAL A 122 -16.92 -7.35 4.41
N CYS A 123 -18.18 -7.64 4.08
CA CYS A 123 -19.24 -6.65 3.97
C CYS A 123 -20.39 -7.00 4.90
N SER A 124 -21.22 -6.01 5.24
CA SER A 124 -22.38 -6.20 6.11
C SER A 124 -23.51 -6.98 5.47
N ASP A 125 -23.58 -7.06 4.13
CA ASP A 125 -24.69 -7.64 3.37
C ASP A 125 -26.05 -7.11 3.87
N ALA A 126 -26.10 -5.79 4.04
CA ALA A 126 -27.19 -5.11 4.74
C ALA A 126 -28.47 -5.08 3.90
N HIS A 127 -29.55 -5.64 4.43
CA HIS A 127 -30.90 -5.60 3.82
C HIS A 127 -31.77 -4.49 4.41
N ASP A 128 -31.28 -3.81 5.44
CA ASP A 128 -31.88 -2.63 6.04
C ASP A 128 -30.81 -1.62 6.46
N PHE A 129 -31.23 -0.38 6.71
CA PHE A 129 -30.33 0.73 7.01
C PHE A 129 -29.51 0.52 8.29
N ASN A 130 -30.06 -0.16 9.29
CA ASN A 130 -29.40 -0.34 10.59
C ASN A 130 -28.28 -1.38 10.53
N GLN A 131 -28.28 -2.25 9.51
CA GLN A 131 -27.25 -3.26 9.30
C GLN A 131 -26.02 -2.74 8.54
N ILE A 132 -26.11 -1.55 7.93
CA ILE A 132 -25.00 -0.97 7.16
C ILE A 132 -23.79 -0.79 8.07
N GLY A 133 -22.65 -1.36 7.67
CA GLY A 133 -21.41 -1.26 8.43
C GLY A 133 -21.34 -2.17 9.67
N SER A 134 -22.32 -3.06 9.89
CA SER A 134 -22.21 -4.12 10.92
C SER A 134 -20.99 -5.04 10.72
N LYS A 135 -20.51 -5.12 9.48
CA LYS A 135 -19.20 -5.64 9.10
C LYS A 135 -18.61 -4.74 8.04
N TYR A 136 -17.29 -4.60 8.07
CA TYR A 136 -16.55 -3.73 7.18
C TYR A 136 -15.14 -4.27 6.96
N THR A 137 -14.45 -3.65 6.01
CA THR A 137 -13.05 -3.94 5.69
C THR A 137 -12.33 -2.63 5.49
N TRP A 138 -11.18 -2.50 6.13
CA TRP A 138 -10.30 -1.36 5.96
C TRP A 138 -9.49 -1.51 4.68
N VAL A 139 -9.49 -0.45 3.87
CA VAL A 139 -8.74 -0.38 2.62
C VAL A 139 -7.74 0.76 2.69
N LYS A 140 -6.45 0.43 2.59
CA LYS A 140 -5.36 1.41 2.52
C LYS A 140 -5.28 2.02 1.12
N ALA A 141 -6.17 2.96 0.84
CA ALA A 141 -6.18 3.71 -0.42
C ALA A 141 -7.00 5.00 -0.30
N LYS A 142 -6.94 5.85 -1.34
CA LYS A 142 -7.94 6.92 -1.50
C LYS A 142 -9.32 6.28 -1.77
N PRO A 143 -10.43 6.85 -1.27
CA PRO A 143 -11.79 6.34 -1.51
C PRO A 143 -12.25 6.64 -2.94
N SER A 144 -11.61 5.98 -3.91
CA SER A 144 -11.90 6.08 -5.33
C SER A 144 -11.76 4.70 -5.96
N PHE A 145 -12.35 4.50 -7.14
CA PHE A 145 -12.23 3.24 -7.87
C PHE A 145 -10.76 2.87 -8.14
N GLN A 146 -9.92 3.87 -8.48
CA GLN A 146 -8.49 3.68 -8.68
C GLN A 146 -7.76 3.29 -7.40
N GLY A 147 -8.21 3.81 -6.24
CA GLY A 147 -7.72 3.38 -4.94
C GLY A 147 -8.09 1.93 -4.64
N LEU A 148 -9.36 1.55 -4.88
CA LEU A 148 -9.81 0.17 -4.74
C LEU A 148 -9.03 -0.78 -5.67
N ARG A 149 -8.73 -0.35 -6.90
CA ARG A 149 -7.88 -1.12 -7.84
C ARG A 149 -6.51 -1.49 -7.27
N GLN A 150 -5.94 -0.66 -6.38
CA GLN A 150 -4.64 -0.96 -5.78
C GLN A 150 -4.67 -2.26 -4.95
N THR A 151 -5.84 -2.65 -4.42
CA THR A 151 -6.01 -3.90 -3.67
C THR A 151 -5.81 -5.15 -4.52
N LEU A 152 -5.92 -5.05 -5.86
CA LEU A 152 -5.62 -6.17 -6.76
C LEU A 152 -4.12 -6.48 -6.84
N PHE A 153 -3.27 -5.46 -6.64
CA PHE A 153 -1.81 -5.60 -6.75
C PHE A 153 -1.17 -5.95 -5.39
N GLU A 154 -1.73 -5.41 -4.31
CA GLU A 154 -1.21 -5.60 -2.94
C GLU A 154 -2.36 -6.02 -2.00
N PRO A 155 -2.99 -7.19 -2.24
CA PRO A 155 -4.19 -7.61 -1.53
C PRO A 155 -3.94 -7.89 -0.05
N ALA A 156 -2.77 -8.39 0.31
CA ALA A 156 -2.45 -8.72 1.70
C ALA A 156 -2.15 -7.47 2.52
N GLU A 157 -1.53 -6.47 1.91
CA GLU A 157 -0.99 -5.27 2.55
C GLU A 157 -2.00 -4.12 2.59
N ARG A 158 -2.96 -4.10 1.66
CA ARG A 158 -3.96 -3.02 1.56
C ARG A 158 -5.31 -3.35 2.15
N VAL A 159 -5.58 -4.62 2.43
CA VAL A 159 -6.90 -5.08 2.91
C VAL A 159 -6.77 -5.69 4.30
N GLN A 160 -7.42 -5.05 5.26
CA GLN A 160 -7.42 -5.42 6.67
C GLN A 160 -8.85 -5.58 7.19
N GLN A 161 -9.12 -6.72 7.83
CA GLN A 161 -10.46 -7.13 8.27
C GLN A 161 -10.62 -7.08 9.80
N SER A 162 -9.68 -6.44 10.49
CA SER A 162 -9.64 -6.25 11.94
C SER A 162 -9.23 -4.82 12.27
N ASP A 163 -9.56 -4.35 13.47
CA ASP A 163 -9.13 -3.03 13.98
C ASP A 163 -7.74 -3.06 14.63
N ASP A 164 -6.99 -4.15 14.45
CA ASP A 164 -5.66 -4.33 15.01
C ASP A 164 -4.60 -3.62 14.16
N PHE A 165 -4.49 -2.31 14.33
CA PHE A 165 -3.50 -1.49 13.65
C PHE A 165 -2.27 -1.27 14.52
N ILE A 166 -1.09 -1.53 13.97
CA ILE A 166 0.18 -1.25 14.66
C ILE A 166 0.30 0.22 15.10
N ASP A 167 -0.29 1.13 14.33
CA ASP A 167 -0.33 2.57 14.61
C ASP A 167 -1.12 2.90 15.89
N LEU A 168 -2.04 2.03 16.32
CA LEU A 168 -2.74 2.15 17.62
C LEU A 168 -1.89 1.65 18.78
N SER A 169 -0.93 0.75 18.53
CA SER A 169 -0.04 0.20 19.56
C SER A 169 1.17 1.10 19.85
N TYR A 170 1.64 1.86 18.86
CA TYR A 170 2.80 2.73 19.00
C TYR A 170 2.69 3.98 18.13
N VAL A 171 2.47 5.12 18.79
CA VAL A 171 2.36 6.43 18.15
C VAL A 171 3.74 6.91 17.71
N LYS A 172 3.96 6.97 16.39
CA LYS A 172 5.21 7.49 15.80
C LYS A 172 5.03 8.93 15.31
N PRO A 173 5.91 9.86 15.72
CA PRO A 173 5.99 11.16 15.07
C PRO A 173 6.32 11.00 13.58
N TYR A 174 5.72 11.84 12.74
CA TYR A 174 5.96 11.85 11.30
C TYR A 174 5.84 13.26 10.74
N PHE A 175 6.50 13.53 9.62
CA PHE A 175 6.26 14.77 8.89
C PHE A 175 4.89 14.68 8.20
N SER A 176 3.98 15.59 8.53
CA SER A 176 2.61 15.60 8.03
C SER A 176 2.44 16.49 6.81
N GLN A 177 3.24 17.55 6.70
CA GLN A 177 3.09 18.55 5.65
C GLN A 177 4.39 19.28 5.36
N ILE A 178 4.58 19.65 4.09
CA ILE A 178 5.64 20.55 3.65
C ILE A 178 5.01 21.71 2.90
N ASN A 179 5.32 22.94 3.31
CA ASN A 179 4.99 24.15 2.57
C ASN A 179 6.23 24.60 1.82
N LEU A 180 6.04 24.95 0.55
CA LEU A 180 7.10 25.44 -0.34
C LEU A 180 6.69 26.77 -0.94
N SER A 181 7.60 27.73 -0.95
CA SER A 181 7.49 29.02 -1.63
C SER A 181 8.87 29.65 -1.81
N GLY A 182 8.93 30.78 -2.52
CA GLY A 182 10.12 31.65 -2.54
C GLY A 182 11.32 31.10 -3.30
N ASN A 183 12.42 31.86 -3.26
CA ASN A 183 13.64 31.60 -4.02
C ASN A 183 14.50 30.53 -3.36
N ILE A 184 15.11 29.67 -4.19
CA ILE A 184 15.95 28.54 -3.78
C ILE A 184 17.42 28.95 -3.64
N PHE A 185 17.87 29.97 -4.37
CA PHE A 185 19.26 30.44 -4.36
C PHE A 185 19.30 31.96 -4.22
N GLU A 186 20.32 32.50 -3.56
CA GLU A 186 20.53 33.95 -3.53
C GLU A 186 20.87 34.46 -4.94
N GLY A 187 20.26 35.58 -5.34
CA GLY A 187 20.54 36.23 -6.63
C GLY A 187 20.02 35.53 -7.89
N ASN A 188 19.26 34.43 -7.75
CA ASN A 188 18.66 33.72 -8.89
C ASN A 188 17.12 33.76 -8.84
N ASN A 189 16.48 33.73 -10.02
CA ASN A 189 15.02 33.69 -10.16
C ASN A 189 14.42 32.27 -10.03
N LEU A 190 15.21 31.27 -9.60
CA LEU A 190 14.71 29.92 -9.42
C LEU A 190 13.99 29.80 -8.07
N SER A 191 12.68 29.57 -8.13
CA SER A 191 11.81 29.52 -6.96
C SER A 191 11.00 28.24 -6.90
N PHE A 192 10.61 27.85 -5.68
CA PHE A 192 9.54 26.89 -5.52
C PHE A 192 8.20 27.56 -5.85
N LYS A 193 7.38 26.89 -6.65
CA LYS A 193 5.97 27.26 -6.79
C LYS A 193 5.32 27.15 -5.41
N GLU A 194 4.52 28.15 -5.05
CA GLU A 194 3.73 28.12 -3.84
C GLU A 194 2.81 26.89 -3.85
N GLN A 195 3.08 25.97 -2.92
CA GLN A 195 2.31 24.74 -2.79
C GLN A 195 2.44 24.14 -1.39
N THR A 196 1.39 23.45 -0.99
CA THR A 196 1.35 22.62 0.20
C THR A 196 1.35 21.15 -0.22
N ILE A 197 2.30 20.38 0.29
CA ILE A 197 2.44 18.96 0.03
C ILE A 197 2.06 18.20 1.31
N PRO A 198 0.87 17.58 1.37
CA PRO A 198 0.52 16.67 2.46
C PRO A 198 1.33 15.39 2.34
N LEU A 199 1.81 14.89 3.48
CA LEU A 199 2.62 13.67 3.58
C LEU A 199 1.85 12.57 4.29
N ASN A 200 2.00 11.34 3.80
CA ASN A 200 1.46 10.17 4.47
C ASN A 200 2.37 9.75 5.63
N ARG A 201 1.76 9.10 6.63
CA ARG A 201 2.48 8.36 7.67
C ARG A 201 3.33 7.27 7.02
N ASN A 202 4.57 7.10 7.49
CA ASN A 202 5.57 6.14 6.99
C ASN A 202 6.30 6.57 5.71
N MET A 203 6.34 5.71 4.69
CA MET A 203 7.16 5.92 3.50
C MET A 203 6.50 6.90 2.53
N VAL A 204 7.19 8.00 2.24
CA VAL A 204 6.87 8.92 1.14
C VAL A 204 7.95 8.79 0.08
N SER A 205 7.54 8.62 -1.17
CA SER A 205 8.45 8.57 -2.32
C SER A 205 8.22 9.76 -3.24
N ILE A 206 9.30 10.43 -3.63
CA ILE A 206 9.29 11.58 -4.55
C ILE A 206 9.92 11.14 -5.86
N ILE A 207 9.11 11.04 -6.91
CA ILE A 207 9.50 10.54 -8.23
C ILE A 207 9.46 11.66 -9.27
N GLY A 208 10.27 11.52 -10.33
CA GLY A 208 10.32 12.49 -11.43
C GLY A 208 11.54 12.28 -12.33
N GLY A 209 11.56 12.92 -13.50
CA GLY A 209 12.65 12.82 -14.47
C GLY A 209 14.01 13.35 -13.97
N ARG A 210 15.08 13.12 -14.73
CA ARG A 210 16.39 13.72 -14.44
C ARG A 210 16.28 15.25 -14.54
N GLY A 211 16.87 15.97 -13.59
CA GLY A 211 16.87 17.44 -13.58
C GLY A 211 15.60 18.10 -13.06
N THR A 212 14.59 17.36 -12.59
CA THR A 212 13.32 17.94 -12.08
C THR A 212 13.40 18.51 -10.65
N GLY A 213 14.60 18.83 -10.15
CA GLY A 213 14.77 19.48 -8.85
C GLY A 213 14.58 18.62 -7.60
N LYS A 214 14.43 17.29 -7.70
CA LYS A 214 14.27 16.39 -6.54
C LYS A 214 15.38 16.52 -5.49
N SER A 215 16.64 16.54 -5.93
CA SER A 215 17.78 16.70 -5.01
C SER A 215 17.78 18.08 -4.36
N ILE A 216 17.45 19.14 -5.11
CA ILE A 216 17.35 20.51 -4.58
C ILE A 216 16.27 20.59 -3.50
N PHE A 217 15.13 19.93 -3.70
CA PHE A 217 14.09 19.82 -2.69
C PHE A 217 14.59 19.12 -1.42
N LEU A 218 15.30 18.00 -1.54
CA LEU A 218 15.88 17.29 -0.40
C LEU A 218 16.97 18.11 0.31
N ASP A 219 17.78 18.87 -0.45
CA ASP A 219 18.80 19.79 0.09
C ASP A 219 18.13 20.91 0.91
N ALA A 220 17.03 21.49 0.40
CA ALA A 220 16.27 22.50 1.11
C ALA A 220 15.65 21.97 2.41
N MET A 221 15.06 20.77 2.37
CA MET A 221 14.54 20.06 3.55
C MET A 221 15.63 19.80 4.58
N LYS A 222 16.80 19.32 4.13
CA LYS A 222 17.97 19.11 5.01
C LYS A 222 18.37 20.40 5.69
N LYS A 223 18.42 21.52 4.97
CA LYS A 223 18.82 22.82 5.53
C LYS A 223 17.86 23.31 6.62
N VAL A 224 16.56 23.05 6.49
CA VAL A 224 15.56 23.37 7.53
C VAL A 224 15.69 22.44 8.74
N LEU A 225 15.87 21.13 8.51
CA LEU A 225 15.83 20.12 9.57
C LEU A 225 17.19 19.91 10.27
N MET A 226 18.29 20.31 9.64
CA MET A 226 19.66 20.20 10.15
C MET A 226 20.44 21.50 9.88
N PRO A 227 20.08 22.63 10.49
CA PRO A 227 20.74 23.91 10.21
C PRO A 227 22.25 23.89 10.50
N ASP A 228 22.68 23.08 11.48
CA ASP A 228 24.07 22.94 11.94
C ASP A 228 24.85 21.82 11.24
N SER A 229 24.33 21.17 10.19
CA SER A 229 25.09 20.12 9.50
C SER A 229 26.15 20.71 8.58
N PHE A 230 27.43 20.59 8.96
CA PHE A 230 28.59 21.06 8.19
C PHE A 230 29.12 20.00 7.20
N LEU A 231 28.25 19.30 6.47
CA LEU A 231 28.71 18.29 5.50
C LEU A 231 29.23 18.95 4.21
N THR A 232 30.33 18.41 3.69
CA THR A 232 31.30 19.05 2.77
C THR A 232 30.85 19.26 1.32
N SER A 233 29.59 18.99 0.97
CA SER A 233 29.09 19.13 -0.41
C SER A 233 27.69 19.74 -0.49
N GLU A 234 27.41 20.73 0.36
CA GLU A 234 26.13 21.42 0.34
C GLU A 234 26.08 22.44 -0.80
N ARG A 235 25.02 22.37 -1.59
CA ARG A 235 24.65 23.46 -2.50
C ARG A 235 24.18 24.62 -1.63
N ASN A 236 24.49 25.86 -2.01
CA ASN A 236 24.08 27.08 -1.30
C ASN A 236 22.58 27.36 -1.46
N VAL A 237 21.73 26.49 -0.92
CA VAL A 237 20.26 26.60 -0.99
C VAL A 237 19.75 27.52 0.11
N VAL A 238 18.96 28.52 -0.28
CA VAL A 238 18.18 29.40 0.58
C VAL A 238 16.87 28.70 0.92
N ALA A 239 16.75 28.17 2.13
CA ALA A 239 15.57 27.42 2.56
C ALA A 239 14.48 28.29 3.23
N LYS A 240 14.47 29.61 2.97
CA LYS A 240 13.57 30.58 3.66
C LYS A 240 12.08 30.34 3.40
N GLY A 241 11.72 29.87 2.21
CA GLY A 241 10.33 29.55 1.86
C GLY A 241 9.97 28.08 2.04
N VAL A 242 10.76 27.31 2.79
CA VAL A 242 10.47 25.90 3.09
C VAL A 242 10.09 25.78 4.56
N SER A 243 8.92 25.21 4.81
CA SER A 243 8.45 24.91 6.16
C SER A 243 7.98 23.47 6.25
N VAL A 244 8.33 22.79 7.32
CA VAL A 244 8.04 21.36 7.55
C VAL A 244 7.24 21.21 8.83
N PHE A 245 6.11 20.52 8.75
CA PHE A 245 5.27 20.23 9.90
C PHE A 245 5.51 18.78 10.33
N LEU A 246 5.77 18.59 11.62
CA LEU A 246 5.87 17.28 12.26
C LEU A 246 4.69 17.08 13.20
N ASP A 247 3.89 16.06 12.96
CA ASP A 247 2.82 15.61 13.85
C ASP A 247 3.42 14.62 14.85
N LYS A 248 3.19 14.84 16.16
CA LYS A 248 3.65 13.94 17.23
C LYS A 248 2.82 12.66 17.34
N GLY A 249 1.76 12.56 16.54
CA GLY A 249 0.85 11.44 16.42
C GLY A 249 -0.39 11.54 17.32
N TYR A 250 -0.61 12.68 17.96
CA TYR A 250 -1.84 13.00 18.72
C TYR A 250 -2.80 13.91 17.94
N GLY A 251 -2.58 14.11 16.64
CA GLY A 251 -3.39 14.96 15.77
C GLY A 251 -2.76 16.34 15.53
N GLU A 252 -3.40 17.15 14.68
CA GLU A 252 -2.87 18.42 14.16
C GLU A 252 -2.51 19.45 15.25
N GLU A 253 -3.24 19.44 16.38
CA GLU A 253 -2.99 20.31 17.54
C GLU A 253 -1.64 20.02 18.22
N SER A 254 -1.03 18.86 17.94
CA SER A 254 0.28 18.45 18.46
C SER A 254 1.44 18.70 17.48
N SER A 255 1.19 19.43 16.39
CA SER A 255 2.18 19.66 15.34
C SER A 255 3.28 20.66 15.72
N ILE A 256 4.51 20.41 15.27
CA ILE A 256 5.65 21.31 15.39
C ILE A 256 6.03 21.82 14.00
N LEU A 257 6.30 23.12 13.90
CA LEU A 257 6.77 23.79 12.71
C LEU A 257 8.29 23.96 12.72
N PHE A 258 8.95 23.44 11.69
CA PHE A 258 10.34 23.71 11.36
C PHE A 258 10.43 24.64 10.15
N ASN A 259 11.27 25.66 10.25
CA ASN A 259 11.55 26.64 9.19
C ASN A 259 12.99 27.14 9.37
N SER A 260 13.43 28.12 8.57
CA SER A 260 14.79 28.69 8.66
C SER A 260 15.12 29.39 9.98
N GLU A 261 14.14 29.64 10.85
CA GLU A 261 14.30 30.39 12.10
C GLU A 261 14.32 29.46 13.34
N ASN A 262 13.79 28.23 13.20
CA ASN A 262 13.63 27.28 14.28
C ASN A 262 14.52 26.04 14.07
N SER A 263 15.40 25.74 15.03
CA SER A 263 16.17 24.49 15.01
C SER A 263 15.26 23.28 15.27
N SER A 264 15.47 22.19 14.53
CA SER A 264 14.79 20.92 14.80
C SER A 264 15.31 20.28 16.09
N PRO A 265 14.46 20.04 17.13
CA PRO A 265 14.82 19.24 18.28
C PRO A 265 14.75 17.73 17.98
N TYR A 266 14.28 17.32 16.79
CA TYR A 266 14.16 15.93 16.38
C TYR A 266 15.41 15.48 15.62
N SER A 267 15.82 14.24 15.90
CA SER A 267 16.86 13.56 15.13
C SER A 267 16.35 13.31 13.70
N TYR A 268 16.85 14.10 12.75
CA TYR A 268 16.59 13.89 11.33
C TYR A 268 17.78 13.16 10.71
N LEU A 269 17.53 11.98 10.16
CA LEU A 269 18.51 11.24 9.39
C LEU A 269 18.41 11.65 7.91
N HIS A 270 19.45 12.30 7.42
CA HIS A 270 19.58 12.63 6.00
C HIS A 270 20.69 11.80 5.36
N VAL A 271 20.39 11.21 4.21
CA VAL A 271 21.38 10.48 3.41
C VAL A 271 21.30 11.02 1.99
N SER A 272 22.28 11.84 1.58
CA SER A 272 22.31 12.36 0.22
C SER A 272 22.90 11.36 -0.76
N GLN A 273 22.58 11.50 -2.05
CA GLN A 273 23.17 10.67 -3.10
C GLN A 273 24.71 10.79 -3.14
N GLY A 274 25.25 11.98 -2.88
CA GLY A 274 26.69 12.20 -2.81
C GLY A 274 27.32 11.46 -1.63
N ASP A 275 26.65 11.47 -0.48
CA ASP A 275 27.11 10.77 0.73
C ASP A 275 27.19 9.26 0.47
N ILE A 276 26.16 8.66 -0.13
CA ILE A 276 26.14 7.23 -0.45
C ILE A 276 27.34 6.87 -1.34
N VAL A 277 27.56 7.63 -2.42
CA VAL A 277 28.66 7.37 -3.36
C VAL A 277 30.01 7.53 -2.66
N ASN A 278 30.15 8.48 -1.74
CA ASN A 278 31.40 8.71 -1.03
C ASN A 278 31.67 7.63 0.02
N PHE A 279 30.71 7.28 0.86
CA PHE A 279 30.87 6.26 1.89
C PHE A 279 30.98 4.85 1.29
N ALA A 280 30.27 4.55 0.20
CA ALA A 280 30.34 3.25 -0.46
C ALA A 280 31.71 2.95 -1.13
N LYS A 281 32.59 3.94 -1.28
CA LYS A 281 33.96 3.72 -1.81
C LYS A 281 34.83 2.86 -0.89
N ASN A 282 34.55 2.87 0.42
CA ASN A 282 35.33 2.12 1.41
C ASN A 282 34.38 1.39 2.39
N PRO A 283 34.45 0.04 2.48
CA PRO A 283 33.64 -0.75 3.39
C PRO A 283 33.71 -0.30 4.86
N GLU A 284 34.88 0.12 5.34
CA GLU A 284 35.05 0.61 6.72
C GLU A 284 34.31 1.92 6.94
N SER A 285 34.45 2.87 6.02
CA SER A 285 33.75 4.15 6.09
C SER A 285 32.24 3.98 6.03
N LEU A 286 31.73 3.07 5.20
CA LEU A 286 30.31 2.73 5.15
C LEU A 286 29.83 2.09 6.46
N SER A 287 30.60 1.15 7.01
CA SER A 287 30.29 0.47 8.27
C SER A 287 30.24 1.45 9.44
N SER A 288 31.25 2.33 9.57
CA SER A 288 31.29 3.38 10.57
C SER A 288 30.09 4.33 10.45
N GLU A 289 29.73 4.70 9.23
CA GLU A 289 28.60 5.59 8.98
C GLU A 289 27.25 4.94 9.32
N ILE A 290 27.04 3.68 8.93
CA ILE A 290 25.83 2.92 9.32
C ILE A 290 25.74 2.82 10.85
N LYS A 291 26.84 2.46 11.53
CA LYS A 291 26.89 2.40 13.00
C LYS A 291 26.54 3.75 13.62
N ARG A 292 27.09 4.85 13.10
CA ARG A 292 26.79 6.22 13.52
C ARG A 292 25.30 6.54 13.35
N MET A 293 24.72 6.23 12.19
CA MET A 293 23.30 6.45 11.89
C MET A 293 22.36 5.63 12.80
N LEU A 294 22.75 4.41 13.15
CA LEU A 294 22.02 3.55 14.09
C LEU A 294 22.25 3.93 15.57
N GLY A 295 23.09 4.93 15.85
CA GLY A 295 23.46 5.30 17.21
C GLY A 295 24.31 4.25 17.94
N ILE A 296 24.91 3.31 17.20
CA ILE A 296 25.82 2.30 17.73
C ILE A 296 27.15 2.98 17.99
N ARG A 297 27.41 3.29 19.26
CA ARG A 297 28.68 3.84 19.71
C ARG A 297 29.63 2.69 20.01
N GLU A 298 30.80 2.68 19.37
CA GLU A 298 31.86 1.76 19.75
C GLU A 298 32.30 2.10 21.18
N LYS A 299 32.06 1.19 22.13
CA LYS A 299 32.73 1.27 23.43
C LYS A 299 34.18 0.87 23.19
N GLN A 300 35.11 1.81 23.40
CA GLN A 300 36.52 1.47 23.50
C GLN A 300 36.71 0.64 24.77
N TYR A 301 36.97 -0.65 24.60
CA TYR A 301 37.48 -1.50 25.67
C TYR A 301 38.95 -1.17 25.89
N ASP A 302 39.43 -1.25 27.14
CA ASP A 302 40.87 -1.19 27.38
C ASP A 302 41.58 -2.34 26.64
N SER A 303 42.90 -2.19 26.44
CA SER A 303 43.71 -3.13 25.64
C SER A 303 43.66 -4.56 26.18
N ALA A 304 43.55 -4.74 27.50
CA ALA A 304 43.49 -6.05 28.14
C ALA A 304 42.14 -6.73 27.86
N ASN A 305 41.04 -6.00 28.02
CA ASN A 305 39.70 -6.49 27.73
C ASN A 305 39.50 -6.77 26.24
N MET A 306 40.04 -5.94 25.35
CA MET A 306 39.99 -6.19 23.91
C MET A 306 40.73 -7.48 23.52
N SER A 307 41.93 -7.71 24.08
CA SER A 307 42.69 -8.93 23.83
C SER A 307 41.95 -10.18 24.31
N LEU A 308 41.31 -10.11 25.49
CA LEU A 308 40.51 -11.21 26.03
C LEU A 308 39.27 -11.50 25.18
N LEU A 309 38.61 -10.45 24.67
CA LEU A 309 37.41 -10.56 23.84
C LEU A 309 37.75 -11.18 22.48
N LEU A 310 38.86 -10.78 21.86
CA LEU A 310 39.36 -11.38 20.62
C LEU A 310 39.77 -12.85 20.81
N ASP A 311 40.44 -13.19 21.91
CA ASP A 311 40.78 -14.57 22.25
C ASP A 311 39.51 -15.43 22.41
N ASN A 312 38.52 -14.96 23.15
CA ASN A 312 37.25 -15.67 23.33
C ASN A 312 36.47 -15.85 22.01
N LEU A 313 36.41 -14.80 21.17
CA LEU A 313 35.79 -14.89 19.85
C LEU A 313 36.51 -15.88 18.94
N SER A 314 37.85 -15.93 19.00
CA SER A 314 38.64 -16.90 18.24
C SER A 314 38.32 -18.34 18.68
N LYS A 315 38.27 -18.60 19.99
CA LYS A 315 37.89 -19.90 20.55
C LYS A 315 36.48 -20.33 20.16
N TYR A 316 35.53 -19.39 20.18
CA TYR A 316 34.16 -19.65 19.75
C TYR A 316 34.07 -19.99 18.26
N ARG A 317 34.79 -19.27 17.38
CA ARG A 317 34.85 -19.60 15.95
C ARG A 317 35.41 -20.99 15.72
N THR A 318 36.54 -21.32 16.35
CA THR A 318 37.14 -22.67 16.27
C THR A 318 36.18 -23.75 16.76
N PHE A 319 35.41 -23.47 17.82
CA PHE A 319 34.39 -24.39 18.31
C PHE A 319 33.25 -24.59 17.27
N VAL A 320 32.73 -23.51 16.69
CA VAL A 320 31.67 -23.59 15.66
C VAL A 320 32.17 -24.32 14.41
N ASP A 321 33.40 -24.04 13.97
CA ASP A 321 34.02 -24.70 12.81
C ASP A 321 34.24 -26.20 13.07
N TYR A 322 34.64 -26.57 14.28
CA TYR A 322 34.77 -27.98 14.68
C TYR A 322 33.42 -28.71 14.60
N TRP A 323 32.35 -28.10 15.12
CA TRP A 323 31.02 -28.71 15.09
C TRP A 323 30.40 -28.75 13.69
N THR A 324 30.58 -27.72 12.87
CA THR A 324 30.11 -27.73 11.47
C THR A 324 30.87 -28.73 10.58
N GLN A 325 32.12 -29.08 10.93
CA GLN A 325 32.86 -30.18 10.29
C GLN A 325 32.49 -31.57 10.83
N SER A 326 31.93 -31.65 12.04
CA SER A 326 31.51 -32.92 12.68
C SER A 326 30.10 -33.35 12.27
N ASP A 327 29.30 -32.43 11.69
CA ASP A 327 27.94 -32.66 11.19
C ASP A 327 27.87 -32.98 9.67
N ASN A 328 29.02 -33.17 9.01
CA ASN A 328 29.16 -33.73 7.64
C ASN A 328 29.83 -35.11 7.70
#